data_AF-A0A7Y9DUW1-F1
#
_entry.id   AF-A0A7Y9DUW1-F1
#
_cell.length_a   1.000
_cell.length_b   1.000
_cell.length_c   1.000
_cell.angle_alpha   90.00
_cell.angle_beta   90.00
_cell.angle_gamma   90.00
#
_symmetry.space_group_name_H-M   'P 1'
#
loop_
_entity.id
_entity.type
_entity.pdbx_description
1 polymer ?
#
loop_
_entity_poly.entity_id
_entity_poly.type
_entity_poly.pdbx_seq_one_letter_code
_entity_poly.pdbx_strand_id
1 'polypeptide(L)' 'MREVSVRYLNGPLQGVGAVSLPDDGPDEPPLVQRIPLPTKERGFQETMSRMVGGQGHAVYERTTRNEAEEWEYQLVRVE' A
#
# COMPACT_ATOMS: atom_id res chain seq x y z
N MET A 1 0.53 -14.28 -11.73
CA MET A 1 0.56 -12.97 -11.05
C MET A 1 1.95 -12.86 -10.48
N ARG A 2 2.61 -11.73 -10.66
CA ARG A 2 3.95 -11.48 -10.11
C ARG A 2 3.89 -10.56 -8.90
N GLU A 3 4.74 -10.81 -7.91
CA GLU A 3 4.87 -9.93 -6.75
C GLU A 3 6.07 -9.00 -6.96
N VAL A 4 5.84 -7.71 -6.76
CA VAL A 4 6.86 -6.67 -6.85
C VAL A 4 7.05 -6.06 -5.47
N SER A 5 8.30 -6.04 -4.99
CA SER A 5 8.67 -5.42 -3.72
C SER A 5 8.49 -3.91 -3.79
N VAL A 6 7.83 -3.35 -2.79
CA VAL A 6 7.61 -1.91 -2.65
C VAL A 6 8.01 -1.45 -1.27
N ARG A 7 8.33 -0.16 -1.14
CA ARG A 7 8.69 0.47 0.12
C ARG A 7 7.85 1.71 0.35
N TYR A 8 7.04 1.71 1.40
CA TYR A 8 6.26 2.87 1.79
C TYR A 8 7.10 3.78 2.69
N LEU A 9 7.05 5.09 2.42
CA LEU A 9 7.82 6.12 3.11
C LEU A 9 6.88 7.17 3.73
N ASN A 10 7.28 7.69 4.88
CA ASN A 10 6.65 8.83 5.56
C ASN A 10 5.16 8.66 5.87
N GLY A 11 4.71 7.43 6.18
CA GLY A 11 3.31 7.16 6.45
C GLY A 11 3.04 5.98 7.37
N PRO A 12 1.77 5.72 7.69
CA PRO A 12 1.36 4.67 8.64
C PRO A 12 1.71 3.24 8.20
N LEU A 13 2.06 3.04 6.93
CA LEU A 13 2.50 1.76 6.36
C LEU A 13 4.01 1.73 6.11
N GLN A 14 4.77 2.66 6.70
CA GLN A 14 6.20 2.80 6.47
C GLN A 14 6.95 1.48 6.66
N GLY A 15 7.73 1.11 5.65
CA GLY A 15 8.47 -0.16 5.63
C GLY A 15 8.33 -0.88 4.29
N VAL A 16 8.64 -2.17 4.30
CA VAL A 16 8.61 -3.05 3.12
C VAL A 16 7.21 -3.63 2.95
N GLY A 17 6.70 -3.60 1.72
CA GLY A 17 5.45 -4.24 1.29
C GLY A 17 5.63 -4.92 -0.06
N ALA A 18 4.55 -5.49 -0.58
CA ALA A 18 4.52 -6.10 -1.91
C ALA A 18 3.22 -5.73 -2.63
N VAL A 19 3.30 -5.59 -3.96
CA VAL A 19 2.15 -5.37 -4.84
C VAL A 19 2.09 -6.51 -5.85
N SER A 20 0.92 -7.12 -6.00
CA SER A 20 0.67 -8.11 -7.03
C SER A 20 0.35 -7.43 -8.36
N LEU A 21 1.14 -7.69 -9.39
CA LEU A 21 0.90 -7.24 -10.76
C LEU A 21 0.50 -8.43 -11.67
N PRO A 22 -0.30 -8.19 -12.71
CA PRO A 22 -0.54 -9.18 -13.75
C PRO A 22 0.77 -9.53 -14.48
N ASP A 23 0.94 -10.79 -14.90
CA ASP A 23 2.16 -11.25 -15.57
C ASP A 23 2.37 -10.61 -16.94
N ASP A 24 1.27 -10.27 -17.64
CA ASP A 24 1.28 -9.65 -18.98
C ASP A 24 1.27 -8.10 -18.92
N GLY A 25 1.38 -7.52 -17.71
CA GLY A 25 1.32 -6.08 -17.49
C GLY A 25 2.68 -5.36 -17.50
N PRO A 26 2.69 -4.03 -17.31
CA PRO A 26 3.93 -3.29 -17.10
C PRO A 26 4.67 -3.76 -15.84
N ASP A 27 6.01 -3.69 -15.84
CA ASP A 27 6.90 -3.99 -14.69
C ASP A 27 6.73 -3.02 -13.52
N GLU A 28 6.16 -1.89 -13.85
CA GLU A 28 5.92 -0.76 -13.00
C GLU A 28 4.60 -0.91 -12.22
N PRO A 29 4.63 -0.89 -10.87
CA PRO A 29 3.42 -0.88 -10.07
C PRO A 29 2.68 0.46 -10.22
N PRO A 30 1.40 0.55 -9.80
CA PRO A 30 0.55 1.72 -10.04
C PRO A 30 1.16 3.03 -9.55
N LEU A 31 1.02 4.13 -10.29
CA LEU A 31 1.55 5.44 -9.89
C LEU A 31 1.01 5.89 -8.52
N VAL A 32 -0.26 5.61 -8.24
CA VAL A 32 -0.91 5.98 -6.97
C VAL A 32 -1.53 4.74 -6.34
N GLN A 33 -1.29 4.55 -5.05
CA GLN A 33 -1.91 3.50 -4.24
C GLN A 33 -2.75 4.13 -3.13
N ARG A 34 -3.98 3.64 -3.00
CA ARG A 34 -4.92 4.04 -1.94
C ARG A 34 -5.15 2.85 -1.03
N ILE A 35 -4.58 2.89 0.17
CA ILE A 35 -4.54 1.74 1.08
C ILE A 35 -5.38 2.06 2.32
N PRO A 36 -6.33 1.19 2.70
CA PRO A 36 -7.13 1.39 3.91
C PRO A 36 -6.23 1.34 5.15
N LEU A 37 -6.45 2.27 6.08
CA LEU A 37 -5.75 2.26 7.35
C LEU A 37 -6.40 1.27 8.32
N PRO A 38 -5.60 0.53 9.12
CA PRO A 38 -6.14 -0.30 10.18
C PRO A 38 -6.86 0.59 11.20
N THR A 39 -8.16 0.37 11.43
CA THR A 39 -8.85 1.03 12.53
C THR A 39 -8.33 0.40 13.83
N LYS A 40 -7.92 1.23 14.80
CA LYS A 40 -7.66 0.78 16.18
C LYS A 40 -9.01 0.46 16.85
N GLU A 41 -9.69 -0.57 16.38
CA GLU A 41 -10.80 -1.15 17.12
C GLU A 41 -10.24 -2.21 18.05
N ARG A 42 -10.40 -1.93 19.35
CA ARG A 42 -9.94 -2.75 20.44
C ARG A 42 -10.40 -4.20 20.27
N GLY A 43 -9.44 -5.09 20.07
CA GLY A 43 -9.44 -6.40 20.71
C GLY A 43 -10.39 -7.47 20.18
N PHE A 44 -10.90 -7.39 18.94
CA PHE A 44 -11.64 -8.52 18.37
C PHE A 44 -11.13 -8.92 16.99
N GLN A 45 -10.70 -10.17 16.97
CA GLN A 45 -10.35 -11.01 15.84
C GLN A 45 -11.62 -11.25 15.02
N GLU A 46 -12.00 -10.32 14.14
CA GLU A 46 -13.11 -10.54 13.20
C GLU A 46 -12.67 -10.24 11.76
N THR A 47 -12.21 -11.33 11.15
CA THR A 47 -12.60 -11.83 9.84
C THR A 47 -12.91 -10.80 8.75
N MET A 48 -12.10 -10.90 7.69
CA MET A 48 -12.32 -10.40 6.34
C MET A 48 -13.78 -10.06 6.00
N SER A 49 -13.96 -8.88 5.41
CA SER A 49 -15.15 -8.46 4.67
C SER A 49 -16.36 -8.13 5.54
N ARG A 50 -16.44 -6.86 6.00
CA ARG A 50 -17.67 -6.02 6.03
C ARG A 50 -17.55 -4.92 7.08
N MET A 51 -16.95 -3.78 6.72
CA MET A 51 -17.34 -2.47 7.29
C MET A 51 -17.12 -1.37 6.24
N VAL A 52 -18.18 -1.10 5.48
CA VAL A 52 -18.38 0.17 4.79
C VAL A 52 -18.66 1.22 5.87
N GLY A 53 -17.77 2.20 6.02
CA GLY A 53 -18.06 3.42 6.77
C GLY A 53 -16.96 3.84 7.75
N GLY A 54 -16.04 4.69 7.28
CA GLY A 54 -15.16 5.47 8.16
C GLY A 54 -13.69 5.04 8.26
N GLN A 55 -13.22 4.16 7.39
CA GLN A 55 -11.80 3.78 7.34
C GLN A 55 -11.02 4.86 6.59
N GLY A 56 -10.16 5.59 7.30
CA GLY A 56 -9.24 6.52 6.64
C GLY A 56 -8.36 5.79 5.63
N HIS A 57 -7.98 6.43 4.53
CA HIS A 57 -7.11 5.87 3.51
C HIS A 57 -5.80 6.63 3.48
N ALA A 58 -4.67 5.92 3.41
CA ALA A 58 -3.42 6.56 3.04
C ALA A 58 -3.24 6.49 1.53
N VAL A 59 -3.00 7.65 0.92
CA VAL A 59 -2.69 7.80 -0.49
C VAL A 59 -1.17 7.93 -0.62
N TYR A 60 -0.55 6.98 -1.29
CA TYR A 60 0.86 7.00 -1.63
C TYR A 60 1.07 7.17 -3.12
N GLU A 61 2.11 7.89 -3.50
CA GLU A 61 2.55 8.06 -4.88
C GLU A 61 3.92 7.42 -5.07
N ARG A 62 4.05 6.67 -6.16
CA ARG A 62 5.28 6.01 -6.56
C ARG A 62 6.31 7.06 -6.98
N THR A 63 7.49 7.05 -6.37
CA THR A 63 8.54 8.02 -6.65
C THR A 63 9.60 7.46 -7.58
N THR A 64 10.38 6.47 -7.12
CA THR A 64 11.49 5.87 -7.88
C THR A 64 11.69 4.42 -7.46
N ARG A 65 12.64 3.74 -8.10
CA ARG A 65 13.14 2.43 -7.66
C ARG A 65 14.45 2.64 -6.90
N ASN A 66 14.58 2.02 -5.72
CA ASN A 66 15.77 2.15 -4.88
C ASN A 66 16.90 1.18 -5.27
N GLU A 67 18.05 1.26 -4.60
CA GLU A 67 19.21 0.39 -4.83
C GLU A 67 18.94 -1.09 -4.51
N ALA A 68 17.93 -1.40 -3.70
CA ALA A 68 17.48 -2.75 -3.39
C ALA A 68 16.41 -3.26 -4.37
N GLU A 69 16.24 -2.59 -5.51
CA GLU A 69 15.28 -2.93 -6.55
C GLU A 69 13.80 -2.83 -6.14
N GLU A 70 13.50 -2.14 -5.04
CA GLU A 70 12.15 -1.91 -4.53
C GLU A 70 11.57 -0.60 -5.08
N TRP A 71 10.27 -0.58 -5.39
CA TRP A 71 9.59 0.67 -5.76
C TRP A 71 9.21 1.47 -4.52
N GLU A 72 9.66 2.71 -4.45
CA GLU A 72 9.36 3.62 -3.36
C GLU A 72 8.02 4.33 -3.56
N TYR A 73 7.25 4.39 -2.48
CA TYR A 73 5.95 5.02 -2.40
C TYR A 73 5.96 6.05 -1.28
N GLN A 74 5.83 7.33 -1.62
CA GLN A 74 5.80 8.40 -0.65
C GLN A 74 4.36 8.75 -0.27
N LEU A 75 4.09 8.89 1.03
CA LEU A 75 2.78 9.36 1.49
C LEU A 75 2.51 10.76 0.93
N VAL A 76 1.39 10.90 0.23
CA VAL A 76 0.91 12.20 -0.28
C VAL A 76 -0.09 12.80 0.70
N ARG A 77 -1.07 12.00 1.15
CA ARG A 77 -2.11 12.44 2.08
C ARG A 77 -2.79 11.27 2.79
N VAL A 78 -3.48 11.57 3.88
CA VAL A 78 -4.41 10.66 4.56
C VAL A 78 -5.81 11.25 4.41
N GLU A 79 -6.74 10.43 3.94
CA GLU A 79 -8.17 10.72 3.75
C GLU A 79 -9.01 10.03 4.81
#